data_AF-A0A7W5ZTE8-F1
#
_entry.id   AF-A0A7W5ZTE8-F1
#
_cell.length_a   1.000
_cell.length_b   1.000
_cell.length_c   1.000
_cell.angle_alpha   90.00
_cell.angle_beta   90.00
_cell.angle_gamma   90.00
#
_symmetry.space_group_name_H-M   'P 1'
#
loop_
_entity.id
_entity.type
_entity.pdbx_description
1 polymer ?
#
loop_
_entity_poly.entity_id
_entity_poly.type
_entity_poly.pdbx_seq_one_letter_code
_entity_poly.pdbx_strand_id
1 'polypeptide(L)'
;MLTIEIEDAQLEQRIAKKAKAIGKSVQEFIKELVAENVTESDELGFEIPRLDVRQHARIYKPELTEEEEIELAKNPDVRPFSHVTDTVEFARQLRQNTWKRK
;
A
#
# COMPACT_ATOMS: atom_id res chain seq x y z
N MET A 1 -10.97 -16.62 14.74
CA MET A 1 -10.73 -17.30 16.02
C MET A 1 -9.32 -17.87 15.94
N LEU A 2 -8.41 -17.44 16.83
CA LEU A 2 -7.01 -17.85 16.79
C LEU A 2 -6.83 -18.99 17.80
N THR A 3 -6.37 -20.15 17.35
CA THR A 3 -6.14 -21.33 18.20
C THR A 3 -4.64 -21.49 18.38
N ILE A 4 -4.18 -21.49 19.64
CA ILE A 4 -2.77 -21.68 19.98
C ILE A 4 -2.67 -22.98 20.76
N GLU A 5 -1.93 -23.93 20.19
CA GLU A 5 -1.62 -25.20 20.83
C GLU A 5 -0.28 -25.04 21.58
N ILE A 6 -0.30 -25.33 22.89
CA ILE A 6 0.89 -25.26 23.73
C ILE A 6 1.29 -26.69 24.05
N GLU A 7 2.37 -27.17 23.43
CA GLU A 7 2.86 -28.54 23.64
C GLU A 7 3.64 -28.70 24.95
N ASP A 8 4.16 -27.60 25.51
CA ASP A 8 4.92 -27.59 26.75
C ASP A 8 4.02 -27.42 27.99
N ALA A 9 3.88 -28.51 28.75
CA ALA A 9 3.09 -28.55 29.98
C ALA A 9 3.59 -27.60 31.09
N GLN A 10 4.89 -27.30 31.15
CA GLN A 10 5.42 -26.34 32.12
C GLN A 10 5.04 -24.91 31.73
N LEU A 11 5.05 -24.62 30.43
CA LEU A 11 4.64 -23.32 29.90
C LEU A 11 3.15 -23.07 30.16
N GLU A 12 2.30 -24.08 29.92
CA GLU A 12 0.86 -24.00 30.20
C GLU A 12 0.59 -23.67 31.68
N GLN A 13 1.24 -24.37 32.61
CA GLN A 13 1.08 -24.10 34.04
C GLN A 13 1.53 -22.70 34.44
N ARG A 14 2.60 -22.19 33.84
CA ARG A 14 3.09 -20.82 34.10
C ARG A 14 2.11 -19.77 33.58
N ILE A 15 1.54 -19.98 32.41
CA ILE A 15 0.52 -19.09 31.82
C ILE A 15 -0.73 -19.10 32.68
N ALA A 16 -1.22 -20.27 33.08
CA ALA A 16 -2.40 -20.40 33.95
C ALA A 16 -2.20 -19.71 35.31
N LYS A 17 -1.02 -19.85 35.94
CA LYS A 17 -0.69 -19.15 37.19
C LYS A 17 -0.66 -17.63 37.02
N LYS A 18 -0.06 -17.14 35.93
CA LYS A 18 -0.01 -15.70 35.63
C LYS A 18 -1.38 -15.11 35.35
N ALA A 19 -2.19 -15.78 34.53
CA ALA A 19 -3.56 -15.38 34.24
C ALA A 19 -4.38 -15.28 35.53
N LYS A 20 -4.27 -16.29 36.41
CA LYS A 20 -4.93 -16.31 37.72
C LYS A 20 -4.45 -15.20 38.65
N ALA A 21 -3.16 -14.87 38.66
CA ALA A 21 -2.62 -13.79 39.47
C ALA A 21 -3.15 -12.40 39.05
N ILE A 22 -3.44 -12.23 37.76
CA ILE A 22 -3.96 -10.97 37.19
C ILE A 22 -5.51 -10.97 37.21
N GLY A 23 -6.15 -12.08 37.55
CA GLY A 23 -7.62 -12.22 37.60
C GLY A 23 -8.28 -12.32 36.21
N LYS A 24 -7.52 -12.67 35.17
CA LYS A 24 -8.02 -12.81 33.79
C LYS A 24 -8.14 -14.28 33.40
N SER A 25 -8.97 -14.57 32.39
CA SER A 25 -8.97 -15.89 31.77
C SER A 25 -7.66 -16.12 31.01
N VAL A 26 -7.27 -17.39 30.86
CA VAL A 26 -6.06 -17.76 30.08
C VAL A 26 -6.15 -17.24 28.64
N GLN A 27 -7.35 -17.27 28.05
CA GLN A 27 -7.59 -16.79 26.69
C GLN A 27 -7.38 -15.28 26.55
N GLU A 28 -7.92 -14.49 27.49
CA GLU A 28 -7.72 -13.03 27.49
C GLU A 28 -6.25 -12.67 27.71
N PHE A 29 -5.58 -13.35 28.63
CA PHE A 29 -4.16 -13.12 28.91
C PHE A 29 -3.28 -13.42 27.70
N ILE A 30 -3.52 -14.53 27.00
CA ILE A 30 -2.78 -14.84 25.75
C ILE A 30 -3.09 -13.82 24.66
N LYS A 31 -4.35 -13.40 24.52
CA LYS A 31 -4.74 -12.42 23.52
C LYS A 31 -4.05 -11.07 23.73
N GLU A 32 -3.95 -10.60 24.97
CA GLU A 32 -3.22 -9.38 25.32
C GLU A 32 -1.72 -9.55 25.06
N LEU A 33 -1.14 -10.68 25.46
CA LEU A 33 0.29 -10.95 25.25
C LEU A 33 0.65 -11.00 23.76
N VAL A 34 -0.21 -11.59 22.92
CA VAL A 34 -0.04 -11.57 21.47
C VAL A 34 -0.23 -10.15 20.93
N ALA A 35 -1.24 -9.41 21.38
CA ALA A 35 -1.47 -8.04 20.92
C ALA A 35 -0.33 -7.08 21.29
N GLU A 36 0.30 -7.25 22.46
CA GLU A 36 1.47 -6.46 22.89
C GLU A 36 2.73 -6.78 22.09
N ASN A 37 2.89 -8.03 21.62
CA ASN A 37 4.08 -8.49 20.89
C ASN A 37 3.93 -8.49 19.38
N VAL A 38 2.71 -8.41 18.85
CA VAL A 38 2.45 -8.05 17.46
C VAL A 38 2.66 -6.54 17.39
N THR A 39 3.92 -6.13 17.33
CA THR A 39 4.25 -4.83 16.77
C THR A 39 3.60 -4.79 15.39
N GLU A 40 2.68 -3.85 15.19
CA GLU A 40 2.27 -3.42 13.85
C GLU A 40 3.56 -3.07 13.11
N SER A 41 4.11 -4.04 12.38
CA SER A 41 5.23 -3.81 11.50
C SER A 41 4.64 -3.10 10.30
N ASP A 42 4.47 -1.78 10.45
CA ASP A 42 4.27 -0.85 9.31
C ASP A 42 5.46 -0.92 8.34
N GLU A 43 6.56 -1.54 8.78
CA GLU A 43 7.67 -1.93 7.95
C GLU A 43 7.33 -3.19 7.17
N LEU A 44 7.09 -3.02 5.86
CA LEU A 44 7.14 -4.10 4.89
C LEU A 44 8.41 -4.93 5.17
N GLY A 45 8.26 -6.22 5.50
CA GLY A 45 9.36 -7.14 5.83
C GLY A 45 10.34 -7.43 4.69
N PHE A 46 10.38 -6.56 3.68
CA PHE A 46 11.30 -6.58 2.56
C PHE A 46 11.59 -5.13 2.14
N GLU A 47 12.82 -4.88 1.73
CA GLU A 47 13.20 -3.59 1.16
C GLU A 47 12.58 -3.44 -0.23
N ILE A 48 11.84 -2.36 -0.46
CA ILE A 48 11.45 -1.96 -1.82
C ILE A 48 12.63 -1.21 -2.44
N PRO A 49 13.34 -1.78 -3.43
CA PRO A 49 14.45 -1.08 -4.06
C PRO A 49 13.94 0.17 -4.77
N ARG A 50 14.59 1.31 -4.53
CA ARG A 50 14.27 2.56 -5.19
C ARG A 50 14.67 2.44 -6.68
N LEU A 51 13.71 2.55 -7.58
CA LEU A 51 13.95 2.50 -9.02
C LEU A 51 14.84 3.67 -9.48
N ASP A 52 15.86 3.38 -10.30
CA ASP A 52 16.69 4.41 -10.91
C ASP A 52 15.89 5.16 -11.98
N VAL A 53 15.65 6.46 -11.75
CA VAL A 53 14.91 7.33 -12.67
C VAL A 53 15.56 7.35 -14.06
N ARG A 54 16.90 7.26 -14.17
CA ARG A 54 17.57 7.31 -15.47
C ARG A 54 17.31 6.08 -16.32
N GLN A 55 17.08 4.93 -15.68
CA GLN A 55 16.83 3.65 -16.35
C GLN A 55 15.35 3.44 -16.66
N HIS A 56 14.46 4.11 -15.93
CA HIS A 56 13.02 3.86 -15.97
C HIS A 56 12.16 5.05 -16.40
N ALA A 57 12.72 6.27 -16.47
CA ALA A 57 12.01 7.41 -17.03
C ALA A 57 11.87 7.27 -18.55
N ARG A 58 10.68 7.58 -19.05
CA ARG A 58 10.39 7.74 -20.47
C ARG A 58 9.75 9.09 -20.67
N ILE A 59 10.18 9.80 -21.72
CA ILE A 59 9.52 11.03 -22.12
C ILE A 59 8.15 10.65 -22.69
N TYR A 60 7.09 11.03 -22.00
CA TYR A 60 5.73 10.88 -22.50
C TYR A 60 5.47 12.02 -23.49
N LYS A 61 5.49 11.69 -24.78
CA LYS A 61 5.24 12.63 -25.89
C LYS A 61 4.20 12.02 -26.84
N PRO A 62 2.92 11.95 -26.44
CA PRO A 62 1.85 11.62 -27.37
C PRO A 62 1.81 12.67 -28.48
N GLU A 63 1.46 12.26 -29.69
CA GLU A 63 1.13 13.18 -30.77
C GLU A 63 -0.15 13.93 -30.40
N LEU A 64 -0.15 15.25 -30.61
CA LEU A 64 -1.33 16.08 -30.39
C LEU A 64 -2.39 15.73 -31.44
N THR A 65 -3.65 15.79 -31.08
CA THR A 65 -4.74 15.70 -32.05
C THR A 65 -4.84 17.00 -32.87
N GLU A 66 -5.38 16.93 -34.10
CA GLU A 66 -5.54 18.12 -34.96
C GLU A 66 -6.31 19.25 -34.27
N GLU A 67 -7.29 18.91 -33.44
CA GLU A 67 -8.08 19.86 -32.65
C GLU A 67 -7.22 20.58 -31.59
N GLU A 68 -6.36 19.85 -30.88
CA GLU A 68 -5.46 20.39 -29.86
C GLU A 68 -4.34 21.26 -30.47
N GLU A 69 -3.83 20.90 -31.65
CA GLU A 69 -2.85 21.72 -32.39
C GLU A 69 -3.48 23.05 -32.84
N ILE A 70 -4.72 23.03 -33.32
CA ILE A 70 -5.45 24.23 -33.74
C ILE A 70 -5.75 25.15 -32.53
N GLU A 71 -6.04 24.59 -31.36
CA GLU A 71 -6.27 25.37 -30.14
C GLU A 71 -4.97 25.99 -29.59
N LEU A 72 -3.86 25.25 -29.57
CA LEU A 72 -2.54 25.76 -29.18
C LEU A 72 -2.04 26.86 -30.12
N ALA A 73 -2.30 26.76 -31.42
CA ALA A 73 -1.94 27.78 -32.39
C ALA A 73 -2.76 29.08 -32.23
N LYS A 74 -3.99 29.00 -31.73
CA LYS A 74 -4.87 30.15 -31.50
C LYS A 74 -4.63 30.80 -30.14
N ASN A 75 -4.27 30.03 -29.11
CA ASN A 75 -4.04 30.51 -27.76
C ASN A 75 -2.75 29.85 -27.18
N PRO A 76 -1.60 30.55 -27.22
CA PRO A 76 -0.34 29.99 -26.71
C PRO A 76 -0.31 29.76 -25.19
N ASP A 77 -1.29 30.28 -24.45
CA ASP A 77 -1.45 30.10 -22.99
C ASP A 77 -2.43 28.97 -22.60
N VAL A 78 -2.82 28.10 -23.54
CA VAL A 78 -3.67 26.95 -23.22
C VAL A 78 -2.94 26.06 -22.23
N ARG A 79 -3.48 25.97 -21.00
CA ARG A 79 -2.95 25.09 -19.98
C ARG A 79 -3.11 23.64 -20.44
N PRO A 80 -2.03 22.84 -20.48
CA PRO A 80 -2.15 21.43 -20.81
C PRO A 80 -3.10 20.76 -19.82
N PHE A 81 -3.91 19.81 -20.31
CA PHE A 81 -4.92 19.07 -19.54
C PHE A 81 -6.08 19.93 -19.00
N SER A 82 -6.38 21.09 -19.59
CA SER A 82 -7.56 21.92 -19.25
C SER A 82 -8.89 21.16 -19.38
N HIS A 83 -8.95 20.16 -20.25
CA HIS A 83 -10.10 19.28 -20.45
C HIS A 83 -10.23 18.18 -19.39
N VAL A 84 -9.23 17.99 -18.51
CA VAL A 84 -9.26 16.93 -17.49
C VAL A 84 -10.03 17.42 -16.27
N THR A 85 -11.28 17.01 -16.18
CA THR A 85 -12.17 17.32 -15.04
C THR A 85 -11.91 16.41 -13.84
N ASP A 86 -11.57 15.13 -14.07
CA ASP A 86 -11.23 14.16 -13.03
C ASP A 86 -9.79 13.66 -13.19
N THR A 87 -8.91 14.24 -12.36
CA THR A 87 -7.49 13.89 -12.34
C THR A 87 -7.20 12.45 -11.89
N VAL A 88 -8.06 11.86 -11.06
CA VAL A 88 -7.85 10.51 -10.52
C VAL A 88 -8.17 9.48 -11.59
N GLU A 89 -9.29 9.66 -12.29
CA GLU A 89 -9.67 8.79 -13.39
C GLU A 89 -8.66 8.89 -14.54
N PHE A 90 -8.26 10.11 -14.90
CA PHE A 90 -7.26 10.36 -15.94
C PHE A 90 -5.92 9.69 -15.64
N ALA A 91 -5.42 9.82 -14.40
CA ALA A 91 -4.20 9.14 -13.98
C ALA A 91 -4.32 7.60 -14.03
N ARG A 92 -5.52 7.06 -13.74
CA ARG A 92 -5.79 5.62 -13.81
C ARG A 92 -5.75 5.13 -15.26
N GLN A 93 -6.36 5.86 -16.18
CA GLN A 93 -6.36 5.55 -17.61
C GLN A 93 -4.93 5.64 -18.19
N LEU A 94 -4.15 6.65 -17.82
CA LEU A 94 -2.74 6.77 -18.20
C LEU A 94 -1.91 5.56 -17.77
N ARG A 95 -2.04 5.11 -16.52
CA ARG A 95 -1.33 3.90 -16.03
C ARG A 95 -1.74 2.65 -16.81
N GLN A 96 -3.04 2.49 -17.10
CA GLN A 96 -3.52 1.35 -17.88
C GLN A 96 -3.02 1.38 -19.33
N ASN A 97 -2.98 2.55 -19.97
CA ASN A 97 -2.57 2.67 -21.37
C ASN A 97 -1.04 2.60 -21.54
N THR A 98 -0.27 3.13 -20.60
CA THR A 98 1.20 3.11 -20.65
C THR A 98 1.80 1.74 -20.35
N TRP A 99 1.10 0.88 -19.60
CA TRP A 99 1.58 -0.46 -19.20
C TRP A 99 1.06 -1.60 -20.08
N LYS A 100 0.08 -1.36 -20.94
CA LYS A 100 -0.35 -2.32 -21.99
C LYS A 100 0.70 -2.35 -23.10
N ARG A 101 1.79 -3.09 -22.90
CA ARG A 101 2.67 -3.53 -24.00
C ARG A 101 1.96 -4.61 -24.83
N LYS A 102 1.97 -4.47 -26.16
CA LYS A 102 2.00 -5.63 -27.07
C LYS A 102 3.45 -6.08 -27.21
#